data_AF-A0A914F0U0-F1
#
_entry.id   AF-A0A914F0U0-F1
#
_cell.length_a   1.000
_cell.length_b   1.000
_cell.length_c   1.000
_cell.angle_alpha   90.00
_cell.angle_beta   90.00
_cell.angle_gamma   90.00
#
_symmetry.space_group_name_H-M   'P 1'
#
loop_
_entity.id
_entity.type
_entity.pdbx_description
1 polymer ?
#
loop_
_entity_poly.entity_id
_entity_poly.type
_entity_poly.pdbx_seq_one_letter_code
_entity_poly.pdbx_strand_id
1 'polypeptide(L)'
;MPYSMAVFEWSSKDLILYQSILMAPMGLFSLGFSFVYIRFNLVKKIPERLALIFGLGIFFLFYFMTFPWWFLSSTIPYAHEVGAPVYFSQQEGIASLAALNQTGELVGCNVAYSWCESTKRVNLIVFAIFAIVALGLAMPISSINLDILYSKVLGPIKQGVWQGVLQAAGQLINIVGPILVTLVYTASGPFYLWIFELIVTGICILLCVIFYPRLISYSVRMEKELEKRKLTKIVT
;
A
#
# COMPACT_ATOMS: atom_id res chain seq x y z
N MET A 1 -10.10 6.32 -3.54
CA MET A 1 -11.34 6.57 -4.28
C MET A 1 -11.33 7.89 -5.05
N PRO A 2 -11.06 9.07 -4.45
CA PRO A 2 -11.01 10.32 -5.23
C PRO A 2 -9.88 10.32 -6.26
N TYR A 3 -8.73 9.74 -5.92
CA TYR A 3 -7.59 9.59 -6.83
C TYR A 3 -7.91 8.77 -8.08
N SER A 4 -8.51 7.58 -7.93
CA SER A 4 -8.84 6.70 -9.06
C SER A 4 -9.94 7.28 -9.95
N MET A 5 -10.92 8.00 -9.38
CA MET A 5 -11.90 8.77 -10.15
C MET A 5 -11.24 9.87 -10.99
N ALA A 6 -10.31 10.63 -10.40
CA ALA A 6 -9.62 11.71 -11.10
C ALA A 6 -8.69 11.18 -12.20
N VAL A 7 -7.93 10.11 -11.94
CA VAL A 7 -6.91 9.57 -12.86
C VAL A 7 -7.53 8.73 -13.98
N PHE A 8 -8.60 7.99 -13.71
CA PHE A 8 -9.21 7.07 -14.68
C PHE A 8 -10.51 7.60 -15.28
N GLU A 9 -10.93 8.82 -14.91
CA GLU A 9 -12.15 9.46 -15.41
C GLU A 9 -13.40 8.59 -15.19
N TRP A 10 -13.41 7.85 -14.08
CA TRP A 10 -14.52 6.97 -13.76
C TRP A 10 -15.66 7.72 -13.09
N SER A 11 -16.88 7.45 -13.56
CA SER A 11 -18.12 7.83 -12.88
C SER A 11 -18.20 7.18 -11.50
N SER A 12 -19.12 7.65 -10.65
CA SER A 12 -19.30 7.04 -9.32
C SER A 12 -19.74 5.57 -9.43
N LYS A 13 -20.56 5.25 -10.45
CA LYS A 13 -21.03 3.89 -10.71
C LYS A 13 -19.91 3.00 -11.25
N ASP A 14 -19.14 3.52 -12.21
CA ASP A 14 -18.02 2.80 -12.81
C ASP A 14 -16.91 2.55 -11.82
N LEU A 15 -16.61 3.51 -10.93
CA LEU A 15 -15.62 3.33 -9.88
C LEU A 15 -15.96 2.09 -9.04
N ILE A 16 -17.20 1.99 -8.57
CA ILE A 16 -17.63 0.88 -7.72
C ILE A 16 -17.50 -0.44 -8.48
N LEU A 17 -17.89 -0.47 -9.76
CA LEU A 17 -17.79 -1.63 -10.61
C LEU A 17 -16.32 -2.06 -10.83
N TYR A 18 -15.46 -1.14 -11.27
CA TYR A 18 -14.04 -1.42 -11.52
C TYR A 18 -13.30 -1.78 -10.24
N GLN A 19 -13.60 -1.12 -9.12
CA GLN A 19 -13.01 -1.47 -7.83
C GLN A 19 -13.38 -2.90 -7.43
N SER A 20 -14.63 -3.31 -7.66
CA SER A 20 -15.09 -4.68 -7.38
C SER A 20 -14.39 -5.70 -8.29
N ILE A 21 -14.25 -5.39 -9.58
CA ILE A 21 -13.53 -6.23 -10.55
C ILE A 21 -12.05 -6.35 -10.20
N LEU A 22 -11.41 -5.31 -9.66
CA LEU A 22 -10.01 -5.37 -9.21
C LEU A 22 -9.83 -6.12 -7.89
N MET A 23 -10.76 -5.96 -6.94
CA MET A 23 -10.70 -6.61 -5.63
C MET A 23 -10.93 -8.12 -5.69
N ALA A 24 -11.77 -8.62 -6.60
CA ALA A 24 -12.04 -10.06 -6.70
C ALA A 24 -10.78 -10.90 -7.05
N PRO A 25 -9.98 -10.57 -8.08
CA PRO A 25 -8.70 -11.22 -8.35
C PRO A 25 -7.70 -11.08 -7.21
N MET A 26 -7.63 -9.92 -6.54
CA MET A 26 -6.77 -9.74 -5.36
C MET A 26 -7.11 -10.75 -4.26
N GLY A 27 -8.39 -10.91 -3.96
CA GLY A 27 -8.88 -11.87 -2.97
C GLY A 27 -8.60 -13.32 -3.36
N LEU A 28 -8.88 -13.70 -4.61
CA LEU A 28 -8.60 -15.04 -5.12
C LEU A 28 -7.11 -15.36 -5.10
N PHE A 29 -6.27 -14.42 -5.52
CA PHE A 29 -4.82 -14.58 -5.52
C PHE A 29 -4.27 -14.69 -4.09
N SER A 30 -4.78 -13.87 -3.16
CA SER A 30 -4.44 -13.92 -1.74
C SER A 30 -4.83 -15.25 -1.08
N LEU A 31 -6.04 -15.75 -1.34
CA LEU A 31 -6.50 -17.04 -0.86
C LEU A 31 -5.66 -18.18 -1.42
N GLY A 32 -5.42 -18.18 -2.74
CA GLY A 32 -4.60 -19.19 -3.40
C GLY A 32 -3.17 -19.21 -2.85
N PHE A 33 -2.56 -18.04 -2.72
CA PHE A 33 -1.23 -17.92 -2.14
C PHE A 33 -1.20 -18.38 -0.69
N SER A 34 -2.16 -17.96 0.14
CA SER A 34 -2.24 -18.37 1.56
C SER A 34 -2.41 -19.88 1.69
N PHE A 35 -3.22 -20.50 0.83
CA PHE A 35 -3.38 -21.95 0.78
C PHE A 35 -2.06 -22.66 0.42
N VAL A 36 -1.34 -22.19 -0.60
CA VAL A 36 0.00 -22.68 -0.97
C VAL A 36 0.98 -22.49 0.20
N TYR A 37 0.96 -21.33 0.84
CA TYR A 37 1.83 -20.98 1.97
C TYR A 37 1.69 -21.97 3.12
N ILE A 38 0.45 -22.34 3.46
CA ILE A 38 0.14 -23.33 4.48
C ILE A 38 0.49 -24.74 3.98
N ARG A 39 0.03 -25.14 2.79
CA ARG A 39 0.16 -26.51 2.27
C ARG A 39 1.62 -26.95 2.09
N PHE A 40 2.50 -26.04 1.68
CA PHE A 40 3.93 -26.30 1.51
C PHE A 40 4.75 -26.07 2.78
N ASN A 41 4.10 -25.71 3.90
CA ASN A 41 4.72 -25.36 5.17
C ASN A 41 5.83 -24.30 4.98
N LEU A 42 5.56 -23.28 4.16
CA LEU A 42 6.55 -22.24 3.85
C LEU A 42 6.98 -21.46 5.09
N VAL A 43 6.10 -21.38 6.11
CA VAL A 43 6.42 -20.88 7.46
C VAL A 43 7.64 -21.56 8.10
N LYS A 44 7.88 -22.85 7.81
CA LYS A 44 9.04 -23.59 8.35
C LYS A 44 10.28 -23.45 7.49
N LYS A 45 10.11 -23.17 6.19
CA LYS A 45 11.21 -23.14 5.20
C LYS A 45 11.80 -21.75 5.02
N ILE A 46 10.97 -20.72 5.07
CA ILE A 46 11.37 -19.33 4.87
C ILE A 46 11.41 -18.65 6.25
N PRO A 47 12.54 -18.04 6.64
CA PRO A 47 12.59 -17.27 7.87
C PRO A 47 11.65 -16.06 7.76
N GLU A 48 10.87 -15.81 8.81
CA GLU A 48 9.77 -14.83 8.79
C GLU A 48 10.26 -13.42 8.44
N ARG A 49 11.44 -13.07 8.95
CA ARG A 49 12.13 -11.80 8.65
C ARG A 49 12.43 -11.60 7.15
N LEU A 50 12.77 -12.67 6.43
CA LEU A 50 13.04 -12.60 4.99
C LEU A 50 11.73 -12.45 4.22
N ALA A 51 10.69 -13.17 4.64
CA ALA A 51 9.35 -13.02 4.08
C ALA A 51 8.79 -11.60 4.27
N LEU A 52 9.05 -10.99 5.44
CA LEU A 52 8.66 -9.60 5.72
C LEU A 52 9.40 -8.60 4.81
N ILE A 53 10.72 -8.72 4.67
CA ILE A 53 11.50 -7.86 3.77
C ILE A 53 11.05 -8.05 2.32
N PHE A 54 10.77 -9.28 1.89
CA PHE A 54 10.25 -9.58 0.57
C PHE A 54 8.89 -8.90 0.32
N GLY A 55 7.95 -8.99 1.27
CA GLY A 55 6.67 -8.30 1.18
C GLY A 55 6.81 -6.77 1.11
N LEU A 56 7.64 -6.18 1.98
CA LEU A 56 7.95 -4.75 1.93
C LEU A 56 8.61 -4.33 0.61
N GLY A 57 9.46 -5.17 0.04
CA GLY A 57 10.07 -4.94 -1.27
C GLY A 57 9.05 -4.90 -2.41
N ILE A 58 8.02 -5.75 -2.37
CA ILE A 58 6.91 -5.70 -3.34
C ILE A 58 6.10 -4.41 -3.17
N PHE A 59 5.81 -3.97 -1.94
CA PHE A 59 5.13 -2.68 -1.72
C PHE A 59 5.95 -1.50 -2.22
N PHE A 60 7.25 -1.49 -1.96
CA PHE A 60 8.16 -0.47 -2.49
C PHE A 60 8.12 -0.45 -4.02
N LEU A 61 8.18 -1.62 -4.66
CA LEU A 61 8.07 -1.74 -6.11
C LEU A 61 6.72 -1.25 -6.64
N PHE A 62 5.62 -1.55 -5.96
CA PHE A 62 4.29 -1.05 -6.31
C PHE A 62 4.24 0.48 -6.29
N TYR A 63 4.69 1.11 -5.20
CA TYR A 63 4.71 2.57 -5.10
C TYR A 63 5.66 3.21 -6.12
N PHE A 64 6.79 2.58 -6.40
CA PHE A 64 7.77 3.06 -7.38
C PHE A 64 7.23 2.98 -8.81
N MET A 65 6.60 1.86 -9.18
CA MET A 65 6.07 1.65 -10.53
C MET A 65 4.80 2.45 -10.79
N THR A 66 4.00 2.69 -9.76
CA THR A 66 2.80 3.54 -9.85
C THR A 66 3.09 5.01 -9.60
N PHE A 67 4.36 5.39 -9.42
CA PHE A 67 4.75 6.78 -9.28
C PHE A 67 4.46 7.57 -10.57
N PRO A 68 3.90 8.79 -10.49
CA PRO A 68 3.67 9.64 -11.66
C PRO A 68 4.99 10.22 -12.19
N TRP A 69 5.79 9.40 -12.85
CA TRP A 69 7.09 9.78 -13.38
C TRP A 69 6.99 10.92 -14.40
N TRP A 70 7.98 11.82 -14.39
CA TRP A 70 8.02 12.99 -15.27
C TRP A 70 8.01 12.66 -16.76
N PHE A 71 8.46 11.46 -17.15
CA PHE A 71 8.51 11.03 -18.55
C PHE A 71 7.16 10.56 -19.10
N LEU A 72 6.12 10.43 -18.28
CA LEU A 72 4.78 10.11 -18.77
C LEU A 72 4.21 11.33 -19.49
N SER A 73 3.84 11.15 -20.76
CA SER A 73 3.37 12.25 -21.61
C SER A 73 1.97 12.75 -21.22
N SER A 74 1.11 11.88 -20.69
CA SER A 74 -0.26 12.23 -20.29
C SER A 74 -0.31 12.82 -18.88
N THR A 75 -0.96 13.97 -18.73
CA THR A 75 -1.37 14.57 -17.45
C THR A 75 -2.79 14.13 -17.06
N ILE A 76 -3.18 14.38 -15.81
CA ILE A 76 -4.56 14.12 -15.37
C ILE A 76 -5.49 15.18 -15.99
N PRO A 77 -6.55 14.79 -16.72
CA PRO A 77 -7.48 15.75 -17.29
C PRO A 77 -8.38 16.38 -16.21
N TYR A 78 -8.74 17.65 -16.42
CA TYR A 78 -9.76 18.31 -15.62
C TYR A 78 -11.14 17.69 -15.86
N ALA A 79 -12.05 17.94 -14.92
CA ALA A 79 -13.43 17.49 -14.98
C ALA A 79 -14.11 17.99 -16.26
N HIS A 80 -14.64 17.07 -17.05
CA HIS A 80 -15.37 17.35 -18.29
C HIS A 80 -16.63 16.48 -18.37
N GLU A 81 -17.55 16.85 -19.26
CA GLU A 81 -18.77 16.07 -19.50
C GLU A 81 -18.47 14.78 -20.27
N VAL A 82 -19.11 13.67 -19.84
CA VAL A 82 -18.99 12.36 -20.50
C VAL A 82 -19.49 12.45 -21.95
N GLY A 83 -18.58 12.28 -22.92
CA GLY A 83 -18.88 12.28 -24.35
C GLY A 83 -18.67 13.61 -25.08
N ALA A 84 -18.23 14.66 -24.39
CA ALA A 84 -17.82 15.91 -25.03
C ALA A 84 -16.32 15.85 -25.45
N PRO A 85 -15.94 16.40 -26.62
CA PRO A 85 -14.55 16.47 -27.02
C PRO A 85 -13.75 17.36 -26.05
N VAL A 86 -12.60 16.85 -25.60
CA VAL A 86 -11.67 17.54 -24.69
C VAL A 86 -11.00 18.70 -25.42
N TYR A 87 -11.62 19.88 -25.40
CA TYR A 87 -11.00 21.13 -25.84
C TYR A 87 -10.56 21.94 -24.62
N PHE A 88 -9.24 22.03 -24.44
CA PHE A 88 -8.62 22.87 -23.42
C PHE A 88 -8.66 24.33 -23.89
N SER A 89 -9.40 25.19 -23.17
CA SER A 89 -9.07 26.62 -23.15
C SER A 89 -9.40 27.23 -21.77
N GLN A 90 -8.39 27.87 -21.19
CA GLN A 90 -8.37 28.43 -19.82
C GLN A 90 -9.32 29.62 -19.63
N GLN A 91 -9.99 30.09 -20.69
CA GLN A 91 -10.73 31.37 -20.68
C GLN A 91 -12.26 31.23 -20.66
N GLU A 92 -12.84 30.04 -20.85
CA GLU A 92 -14.30 29.84 -20.91
C GLU A 92 -14.89 28.92 -19.83
N GLY A 93 -14.06 28.40 -18.91
CA GLY A 93 -14.49 27.41 -17.92
C GLY A 93 -15.57 27.86 -16.93
N ILE A 94 -15.76 29.16 -16.72
CA ILE A 94 -16.78 29.70 -15.82
C ILE A 94 -18.16 29.79 -16.51
N ALA A 95 -18.20 29.93 -17.84
CA ALA A 95 -19.45 30.05 -18.60
C ALA A 95 -20.14 28.69 -18.82
N SER A 96 -19.38 27.60 -18.96
CA SER A 96 -19.92 26.24 -19.06
C SER A 96 -20.38 25.67 -17.73
N LEU A 97 -19.78 26.09 -16.60
CA LEU A 97 -20.26 25.78 -15.24
C LEU A 97 -21.65 26.39 -14.95
N ALA A 98 -21.97 27.53 -15.56
CA ALA A 98 -23.26 28.20 -15.39
C ALA A 98 -24.38 27.62 -16.27
N ALA A 99 -24.05 26.94 -17.38
CA ALA A 99 -25.01 26.22 -18.22
C ALA A 99 -25.36 24.81 -17.67
N LEU A 100 -24.68 24.38 -16.61
CA LEU A 100 -24.62 23.02 -16.08
C LEU A 100 -25.81 22.67 -15.17
N ASN A 101 -27.03 23.03 -15.58
CA ASN A 101 -28.20 22.75 -14.75
C ASN A 101 -28.84 21.39 -15.02
N GLN A 102 -28.56 20.66 -16.10
CA GLN A 102 -29.31 19.40 -16.34
C GLN A 102 -28.45 18.30 -16.98
N THR A 103 -28.26 17.21 -16.21
CA THR A 103 -28.04 15.79 -16.60
C THR A 103 -26.64 15.23 -16.92
N GLY A 104 -25.58 16.02 -17.05
CA GLY A 104 -24.23 15.48 -17.28
C GLY A 104 -23.49 15.07 -15.99
N GLU A 105 -23.01 13.82 -15.88
CA GLU A 105 -22.07 13.43 -14.81
C GLU A 105 -20.67 13.94 -15.18
N LEU A 106 -20.04 14.72 -14.28
CA LEU A 106 -18.68 15.23 -14.48
C LEU A 106 -17.65 14.17 -14.07
N VAL A 107 -16.71 13.85 -14.96
CA VAL A 107 -15.62 12.89 -14.70
C VAL A 107 -14.26 13.56 -14.85
N GLY A 108 -13.30 13.22 -13.97
CA GLY A 108 -11.95 13.77 -13.97
C GLY A 108 -11.61 14.60 -12.73
N CYS A 109 -10.55 15.41 -12.83
CA CYS A 109 -10.01 16.19 -11.71
C CYS A 109 -10.78 17.49 -11.48
N ASN A 110 -11.19 17.78 -10.24
CA ASN A 110 -11.91 19.02 -9.93
C ASN A 110 -11.02 20.25 -10.22
N VAL A 111 -11.56 21.26 -10.90
CA VAL A 111 -10.89 22.53 -11.23
C VAL A 111 -10.37 23.29 -9.99
N ALA A 112 -10.92 23.02 -8.81
CA ALA A 112 -10.44 23.58 -7.54
C ALA A 112 -9.03 23.11 -7.16
N TYR A 113 -8.53 22.01 -7.75
CA TYR A 113 -7.22 21.47 -7.45
C TYR A 113 -6.17 21.95 -8.45
N SER A 114 -5.20 22.71 -7.97
CA SER A 114 -4.09 23.23 -8.78
C SER A 114 -3.11 22.14 -9.25
N TRP A 115 -3.05 21.01 -8.55
CA TRP A 115 -2.10 19.94 -8.86
C TRP A 115 -2.50 19.06 -10.06
N CYS A 116 -3.72 19.19 -10.61
CA CYS A 116 -4.19 18.39 -11.76
C CYS A 116 -3.28 18.57 -13.00
N GLU A 117 -2.86 19.81 -13.31
CA GLU A 117 -1.98 20.13 -14.44
C GLU A 117 -0.57 19.53 -14.30
N SER A 118 -0.04 19.56 -13.08
CA SER A 118 1.33 19.11 -12.80
C SER A 118 1.45 17.59 -12.70
N THR A 119 0.37 16.88 -12.38
CA THR A 119 0.41 15.46 -12.06
C THR A 119 0.28 14.61 -13.32
N LYS A 120 1.23 13.69 -13.51
CA LYS A 120 1.20 12.73 -14.61
C LYS A 120 0.22 11.58 -14.34
N ARG A 121 -0.48 11.16 -15.39
CA ARG A 121 -1.47 10.08 -15.36
C ARG A 121 -0.76 8.73 -15.50
N VAL A 122 -0.96 7.85 -14.52
CA VAL A 122 -0.44 6.49 -14.52
C VAL A 122 -1.30 5.57 -15.39
N ASN A 123 -0.67 4.61 -16.08
CA ASN A 123 -1.38 3.62 -16.88
C ASN A 123 -2.19 2.65 -15.99
N LEU A 124 -3.48 2.47 -16.31
CA LEU A 124 -4.40 1.60 -15.56
C LEU A 124 -3.91 0.15 -15.46
N ILE A 125 -3.36 -0.42 -16.54
CA ILE A 125 -2.91 -1.81 -16.58
C ILE A 125 -1.71 -2.01 -15.63
N VAL A 126 -0.76 -1.07 -15.67
CA VAL A 126 0.40 -1.09 -14.76
C VAL A 126 -0.08 -0.99 -13.31
N PHE A 127 -0.95 -0.03 -13.02
CA PHE A 127 -1.53 0.12 -11.69
C PHE A 127 -2.25 -1.16 -11.22
N ALA A 128 -3.10 -1.75 -12.06
CA ALA A 128 -3.85 -2.95 -11.74
C ALA A 128 -2.94 -4.16 -11.45
N ILE A 129 -1.95 -4.44 -12.31
CA ILE A 129 -1.05 -5.59 -12.14
C ILE A 129 -0.25 -5.46 -10.83
N PHE A 130 0.40 -4.31 -10.61
CA PHE A 130 1.18 -4.12 -9.39
C PHE A 130 0.31 -4.04 -8.13
N ALA A 131 -0.92 -3.51 -8.23
CA ALA A 131 -1.88 -3.53 -7.12
C ALA A 131 -2.33 -4.97 -6.78
N ILE A 132 -2.58 -5.82 -7.79
CA ILE A 132 -2.93 -7.23 -7.57
C ILE A 132 -1.80 -7.96 -6.87
N VAL A 133 -0.55 -7.74 -7.29
CA VAL A 133 0.61 -8.36 -6.63
C VAL A 133 0.81 -7.80 -5.23
N ALA A 134 0.75 -6.48 -5.02
CA ALA A 134 0.96 -5.90 -3.69
C ALA A 134 -0.15 -6.27 -2.69
N LEU A 135 -1.42 -6.09 -3.08
CA LEU A 135 -2.55 -6.35 -2.19
C LEU A 135 -2.92 -7.83 -2.11
N GLY A 136 -2.68 -8.59 -3.17
CA GLY A 136 -2.96 -10.03 -3.22
C GLY A 136 -1.84 -10.88 -2.63
N LEU A 137 -0.56 -10.48 -2.75
CA LEU A 137 0.58 -11.29 -2.29
C LEU A 137 1.32 -10.65 -1.13
N ALA A 138 1.72 -9.38 -1.26
CA ALA A 138 2.57 -8.74 -0.25
C ALA A 138 1.82 -8.49 1.07
N MET A 139 0.56 -8.07 1.02
CA MET A 139 -0.30 -7.92 2.20
C MET A 139 -0.36 -9.19 3.05
N PRO A 140 -0.85 -10.35 2.55
CA PRO A 140 -0.98 -11.55 3.38
C PRO A 140 0.38 -12.08 3.86
N ILE A 141 1.42 -12.06 3.01
CA ILE A 141 2.78 -12.46 3.42
C ILE A 141 3.25 -11.61 4.60
N SER A 142 3.16 -10.28 4.46
CA SER A 142 3.69 -9.36 5.46
C SER A 142 2.93 -9.47 6.76
N SER A 143 1.59 -9.49 6.71
CA SER A 143 0.74 -9.58 7.91
C SER A 143 0.97 -10.88 8.68
N ILE A 144 0.94 -12.04 8.00
CA ILE A 144 1.16 -13.35 8.65
C ILE A 144 2.55 -13.42 9.28
N ASN A 145 3.59 -13.03 8.53
CA ASN A 145 4.96 -13.13 9.04
C ASN A 145 5.26 -12.10 10.11
N LEU A 146 4.65 -10.92 10.07
CA LEU A 146 4.77 -9.92 11.13
C LEU A 146 4.21 -10.44 12.45
N ASP A 147 3.00 -11.02 12.44
CA ASP A 147 2.36 -11.58 13.63
C ASP A 147 3.16 -12.76 14.22
N ILE A 148 3.63 -13.67 13.36
CA ILE A 148 4.47 -14.80 13.77
C ILE A 148 5.79 -14.30 14.35
N LEU A 149 6.46 -13.36 13.67
CA LEU A 149 7.75 -12.83 14.11
C LEU A 149 7.62 -12.09 15.44
N TYR A 150 6.59 -11.25 15.58
CA TYR A 150 6.31 -10.50 16.81
C TYR A 150 6.10 -11.45 18.00
N SER A 151 5.27 -12.48 17.80
CA SER A 151 5.02 -13.54 18.78
C SER A 151 6.30 -14.30 19.16
N LYS A 152 7.10 -14.71 18.17
CA LYS A 152 8.36 -15.44 18.39
C LYS A 152 9.42 -14.60 19.09
N VAL A 153 9.47 -13.30 18.84
CA VAL A 153 10.42 -12.38 19.47
C VAL A 153 10.06 -12.12 20.93
N LEU A 154 8.78 -11.98 21.26
CA LEU A 154 8.31 -11.79 22.64
C LEU A 154 8.57 -13.01 23.53
N GLY A 155 8.40 -14.23 23.00
CA GLY A 155 8.61 -15.46 23.76
C GLY A 155 7.65 -15.60 24.94
N PRO A 156 8.13 -15.79 26.19
CA PRO A 156 7.28 -16.05 27.36
C PRO A 156 6.66 -14.79 28.01
N ILE A 157 6.93 -13.59 27.47
CA ILE A 157 6.32 -12.34 27.94
C ILE A 157 4.80 -12.38 27.66
N LYS A 158 3.98 -11.54 28.32
CA LYS A 158 2.52 -11.40 28.11
C LYS A 158 2.13 -11.14 26.64
N GLN A 159 2.19 -12.18 25.81
CA GLN A 159 2.14 -12.11 24.34
C GLN A 159 0.80 -11.54 23.87
N GLY A 160 -0.30 -11.98 24.47
CA GLY A 160 -1.64 -11.51 24.11
C GLY A 160 -1.84 -10.01 24.34
N VAL A 161 -1.26 -9.44 25.40
CA VAL A 161 -1.38 -7.99 25.67
C VAL A 161 -0.65 -7.18 24.61
N TRP A 162 0.61 -7.53 24.33
CA TRP A 162 1.43 -6.80 23.36
C TRP A 162 0.93 -6.97 21.92
N GLN A 163 0.49 -8.17 21.56
CA GLN A 163 -0.14 -8.41 20.26
C GLN A 163 -1.46 -7.64 20.14
N GLY A 164 -2.25 -7.57 21.21
CA GLY A 164 -3.45 -6.73 21.27
C GLY A 164 -3.14 -5.24 21.08
N VAL A 165 -2.07 -4.72 21.70
CA VAL A 165 -1.62 -3.33 21.51
C VAL A 165 -1.21 -3.07 20.07
N LEU A 166 -0.45 -3.98 19.45
CA LEU A 166 -0.07 -3.87 18.04
C LEU A 166 -1.30 -3.81 17.13
N GLN A 167 -2.29 -4.68 17.38
CA GLN A 167 -3.51 -4.72 16.59
C GLN A 167 -4.40 -3.48 16.81
N ALA A 168 -4.49 -2.99 18.04
CA ALA A 168 -5.19 -1.74 18.35
C ALA A 168 -4.57 -0.54 17.62
N ALA A 169 -3.23 -0.45 17.58
CA ALA A 169 -2.53 0.57 16.80
C ALA A 169 -2.85 0.46 15.30
N GLY A 170 -2.89 -0.76 14.75
CA GLY A 170 -3.30 -1.00 13.36
C GLY A 170 -4.73 -0.51 13.07
N GLN A 171 -5.68 -0.75 13.98
CA GLN A 171 -7.05 -0.26 13.81
C GLN A 171 -7.15 1.27 13.92
N LEU A 172 -6.34 1.89 14.78
CA LEU A 172 -6.27 3.34 14.87
C LEU A 172 -5.78 3.96 13.54
N ILE A 173 -4.79 3.34 12.90
CA ILE A 173 -4.30 3.76 11.58
C ILE A 173 -5.41 3.63 10.53
N ASN A 174 -6.26 2.59 10.57
CA ASN A 174 -7.37 2.46 9.63
C ASN A 174 -8.43 3.56 9.78
N ILE A 175 -8.58 4.14 10.98
CA ILE A 175 -9.49 5.26 11.22
C ILE A 175 -8.85 6.59 10.81
N VAL A 176 -7.62 6.83 11.26
CA VAL A 176 -6.92 8.12 11.07
C VAL A 176 -6.34 8.26 9.66
N GLY A 177 -5.89 7.16 9.07
CA GLY A 177 -5.20 7.11 7.77
C GLY A 177 -6.01 7.73 6.64
N PRO A 178 -7.26 7.31 6.39
CA PRO A 178 -8.08 7.90 5.32
C PRO A 178 -8.33 9.39 5.49
N ILE A 179 -8.44 9.89 6.73
CA ILE A 179 -8.62 11.32 7.02
C ILE A 179 -7.36 12.08 6.62
N LEU A 180 -6.19 11.66 7.10
CA LEU A 180 -4.91 12.29 6.77
C LEU A 180 -4.63 12.26 5.26
N VAL A 181 -4.85 11.11 4.63
CA VAL A 181 -4.66 10.95 3.18
C VAL A 181 -5.58 11.89 2.41
N THR A 182 -6.84 12.05 2.84
CA THR A 182 -7.78 12.96 2.18
C THR A 182 -7.34 14.42 2.32
N LEU A 183 -6.89 14.85 3.49
CA LEU A 183 -6.39 16.21 3.72
C LEU A 183 -5.14 16.53 2.88
N VAL A 184 -4.20 15.60 2.83
CA VAL A 184 -2.98 15.77 2.01
C VAL A 184 -3.33 15.70 0.52
N TYR A 185 -4.26 14.85 0.12
CA TYR A 185 -4.73 14.75 -1.26
C TYR A 185 -5.36 16.07 -1.74
N THR A 186 -6.23 16.68 -0.94
CA THR A 186 -6.87 17.96 -1.33
C THR A 186 -5.88 19.11 -1.34
N ALA A 187 -4.93 19.14 -0.40
CA ALA A 187 -3.97 20.24 -0.26
C ALA A 187 -2.77 20.17 -1.23
N SER A 188 -2.16 19.00 -1.39
CA SER A 188 -0.88 18.84 -2.10
C SER A 188 -0.97 17.88 -3.29
N GLY A 189 -2.05 17.11 -3.40
CA GLY A 189 -2.24 16.16 -4.47
C GLY A 189 -1.53 14.81 -4.27
N PRO A 190 -1.70 13.88 -5.22
CA PRO A 190 -1.24 12.50 -5.08
C PRO A 190 0.27 12.32 -5.21
N PHE A 191 0.98 13.26 -5.84
CA PHE A 191 2.44 13.19 -6.01
C PHE A 191 3.15 13.04 -4.65
N TYR A 192 2.82 13.90 -3.68
CA TYR A 192 3.45 13.87 -2.35
C TYR A 192 3.03 12.65 -1.53
N LEU A 193 1.81 12.13 -1.71
CA LEU A 193 1.36 10.90 -1.07
C LEU A 193 2.24 9.72 -1.48
N TRP A 194 2.53 9.59 -2.77
CA TRP A 194 3.40 8.51 -3.27
C TRP A 194 4.85 8.64 -2.77
N ILE A 195 5.38 9.86 -2.68
CA ILE A 195 6.71 10.10 -2.07
C ILE A 195 6.72 9.68 -0.61
N PHE A 196 5.69 10.09 0.14
CA PHE A 196 5.56 9.75 1.55
C PHE A 196 5.55 8.22 1.76
N GLU A 197 4.75 7.49 0.99
CA GLU A 197 4.67 6.02 1.04
C GLU A 197 6.00 5.35 0.66
N LEU A 198 6.71 5.86 -0.35
CA LEU A 198 8.04 5.38 -0.73
C LEU A 198 9.07 5.57 0.39
N ILE A 199 9.07 6.74 1.04
CA ILE A 199 9.98 7.05 2.14
C ILE A 199 9.68 6.16 3.35
N VAL A 200 8.42 6.09 3.77
CA VAL A 200 8.01 5.28 4.93
C VAL A 200 8.34 3.80 4.69
N THR A 201 7.99 3.26 3.52
CA THR A 201 8.30 1.88 3.17
C THR A 201 9.81 1.63 3.11
N GLY A 202 10.57 2.58 2.54
CA GLY A 202 12.03 2.52 2.49
C GLY A 202 12.68 2.53 3.88
N ILE A 203 12.19 3.37 4.80
CA ILE A 203 12.65 3.41 6.19
C ILE A 203 12.31 2.09 6.89
N CYS A 204 11.11 1.54 6.69
CA CYS A 204 10.74 0.23 7.25
C CYS A 204 11.67 -0.89 6.77
N ILE A 205 12.00 -0.93 5.48
CA ILE A 205 12.98 -1.89 4.93
C ILE A 205 14.35 -1.67 5.58
N LEU A 206 14.82 -0.42 5.65
CA LEU A 206 16.11 -0.08 6.25
C LEU A 206 16.18 -0.54 7.72
N LEU A 207 15.16 -0.25 8.51
CA LEU A 207 15.06 -0.69 9.90
C LEU A 207 15.05 -2.22 10.01
N CYS A 208 14.30 -2.91 9.14
CA CYS A 208 14.29 -4.38 9.10
C CYS A 208 15.68 -4.95 8.78
N VAL A 209 16.45 -4.32 7.90
CA VAL A 209 17.81 -4.74 7.54
C VAL A 209 18.79 -4.45 8.68
N ILE A 210 18.77 -3.24 9.27
CA ILE A 210 19.65 -2.87 10.40
C ILE A 210 19.41 -3.77 11.60
N PHE A 211 18.14 -4.04 11.93
CA PHE A 211 17.77 -4.87 13.06
C PHE A 211 17.65 -6.36 12.72
N TYR A 212 17.90 -6.77 11.48
CA TYR A 212 17.84 -8.18 11.04
C TYR A 212 18.51 -9.19 11.99
N PRO A 213 19.72 -8.94 12.56
CA PRO A 213 20.33 -9.85 13.52
C PRO A 213 19.64 -9.86 14.89
N ARG A 214 18.85 -8.83 15.24
CA ARG A 214 18.09 -8.75 16.49
C ARG A 214 16.69 -9.38 16.39
N LEU A 215 16.08 -9.40 15.21
CA LEU A 215 14.78 -10.05 14.91
C LEU A 215 14.90 -11.58 14.84
N ILE A 216 15.53 -12.20 15.84
CA ILE A 216 15.63 -13.66 15.99
C ILE A 216 14.61 -14.12 17.03
N SER A 217 14.01 -15.29 16.83
CA SER A 217 13.09 -15.88 17.79
C SER A 217 13.73 -16.06 19.16
N TYR A 218 12.92 -15.93 20.21
CA TYR A 218 13.34 -16.14 21.59
C TYR A 218 13.97 -17.52 21.80
N SER A 219 13.43 -18.57 21.17
CA SER A 219 13.96 -19.93 21.24
C SER A 219 15.42 -20.03 20.78
N VAL A 220 15.75 -19.46 19.63
CA VAL A 220 17.11 -19.47 19.07
C VAL A 220 18.04 -18.59 19.90
N ARG A 221 17.53 -17.48 20.47
CA ARG A 221 18.30 -16.65 21.40
C ARG A 221 18.67 -17.45 22.66
N MET A 222 17.73 -18.18 23.23
CA MET A 222 17.96 -19.00 24.43
C MET A 222 18.91 -20.17 24.19
N GLU A 223 18.83 -20.82 23.03
CA GLU A 223 19.73 -21.92 22.65
C GLU A 223 21.19 -21.44 22.59
N LYS A 224 21.45 -20.29 21.95
CA LYS A 224 22.79 -19.67 21.91
C LYS A 224 23.33 -19.33 23.29
N GLU A 225 22.48 -18.81 24.18
CA GLU A 225 22.88 -18.50 25.56
C GLU A 225 23.15 -19.78 26.38
N LEU A 226 22.40 -20.86 26.13
CA LEU A 226 22.65 -22.15 26.77
C LEU A 226 23.97 -22.77 26.29
N GLU A 227 24.27 -22.72 24.99
CA GLU A 227 25.56 -23.17 24.44
C GLU A 227 26.74 -22.38 25.01
N LYS A 228 26.64 -21.04 25.08
CA LYS A 228 27.66 -20.22 25.72
C LYS A 228 27.92 -20.64 27.17
N ARG A 229 26.84 -20.84 27.95
CA ARG A 229 26.96 -21.30 29.36
C ARG A 229 27.61 -22.68 29.48
N LYS A 230 27.32 -23.60 28.56
CA LYS A 230 27.99 -24.92 28.51
C LYS A 230 29.48 -24.77 28.23
N LEU A 231 29.85 -23.93 27.26
CA LEU A 231 31.25 -23.67 26.92
C LEU A 231 32.02 -23.02 28.09
N THR A 232 31.44 -22.04 28.79
CA THR A 232 32.08 -21.42 29.97
C THR A 232 32.35 -22.44 31.08
N LYS A 233 31.45 -23.40 31.31
CA LYS A 233 31.62 -24.46 32.31
C LYS A 233 32.68 -25.50 31.95
N ILE A 234 33.04 -25.66 30.68
CA ILE A 234 34.09 -26.60 30.25
C ILE A 234 35.49 -25.99 30.42
N VAL A 235 35.59 -24.66 30.41
CA VAL A 235 36.86 -23.92 30.47
C VAL A 235 37.27 -23.58 31.92
N THR A 236 36.39 -23.81 32.90
CA THR A 236 36.65 -23.59 34.34
C THR A 236 36.84 -24.93 35.04
#